data_AF-A0A7W1CAB1-F1
#
_entry.id   AF-A0A7W1CAB1-F1
#
_cell.length_a   1.000
_cell.length_b   1.000
_cell.length_c   1.000
_cell.angle_alpha   90.00
_cell.angle_beta   90.00
_cell.angle_gamma   90.00
#
_symmetry.space_group_name_H-M   'P 1'
#
loop_
_entity.id
_entity.type
_entity.pdbx_description
1 polymer ?
#
loop_
_entity_poly.entity_id
_entity_poly.type
_entity_poly.pdbx_seq_one_letter_code
_entity_poly.pdbx_strand_id
1 'polypeptide(L)'
;AVLGAPLDTVTLVHHAEAVAEVPGKRHVSYGMPVILDGERLWQTFSDIDTSEGALPYERVLGEEPYVEHIVRSALAAGVGRSEPVGEGTAYLFDARGLVEHAVGWIERNFASGGSTDLG
;
A
#
# COMPACT_ATOMS: atom_id res chain seq x y z
N ALA A 1 10.68 -8.56 -6.54
CA ALA A 1 10.35 -9.99 -6.45
C ALA A 1 10.09 -10.32 -4.99
N VAL A 2 9.18 -11.25 -4.72
CA VAL A 2 8.90 -11.79 -3.38
C VAL A 2 9.42 -13.22 -3.37
N LEU A 3 10.30 -13.58 -2.44
CA LEU A 3 10.97 -14.88 -2.43
C LEU A 3 10.54 -15.65 -1.18
N GLY A 4 9.50 -16.49 -1.30
CA GLY A 4 8.98 -17.31 -0.20
C GLY A 4 8.27 -16.54 0.92
N ALA A 5 8.16 -15.22 0.82
CA ALA A 5 7.40 -14.39 1.75
C ALA A 5 5.91 -14.31 1.35
N PRO A 6 4.99 -14.06 2.30
CA PRO A 6 3.59 -13.86 1.99
C PRO A 6 3.35 -12.58 1.17
N LEU A 7 2.20 -12.48 0.49
CA LEU A 7 1.91 -11.38 -0.44
C LEU A 7 1.63 -10.05 0.27
N ASP A 8 1.25 -10.08 1.55
CA ASP A 8 1.09 -8.88 2.38
C ASP A 8 2.40 -8.12 2.63
N THR A 9 3.55 -8.73 2.34
CA THR A 9 4.88 -8.11 2.48
C THR A 9 5.27 -7.21 1.32
N VAL A 10 4.41 -7.04 0.30
CA VAL A 10 4.71 -6.24 -0.88
C VAL A 10 4.54 -4.75 -0.57
N THR A 11 5.59 -4.18 0.03
CA THR A 11 5.66 -2.77 0.47
C THR A 11 5.43 -1.75 -0.66
N LEU A 12 5.59 -2.16 -1.92
CA LEU A 12 5.30 -1.30 -3.07
C LEU A 12 3.83 -0.86 -3.14
N VAL A 13 2.91 -1.59 -2.50
CA VAL A 13 1.52 -1.16 -2.39
C VAL A 13 1.40 0.16 -1.62
N HIS A 14 2.24 0.42 -0.61
CA HIS A 14 2.25 1.73 0.08
C HIS A 14 2.61 2.89 -0.85
N HIS A 15 3.44 2.65 -1.88
CA HIS A 15 3.66 3.66 -2.90
C HIS A 15 2.40 3.96 -3.69
N ALA A 16 1.62 2.94 -4.06
CA ALA A 16 0.31 3.11 -4.69
C ALA A 16 -0.66 3.88 -3.79
N GLU A 17 -0.68 3.59 -2.49
CA GLU A 17 -1.46 4.36 -1.50
C GLU A 17 -1.05 5.83 -1.50
N ALA A 18 0.24 6.13 -1.54
CA ALA A 18 0.76 7.50 -1.52
C ALA A 18 0.33 8.30 -2.76
N VAL A 19 0.37 7.69 -3.95
CA VAL A 19 0.13 8.39 -5.22
C VAL A 19 -1.32 8.35 -5.70
N ALA A 20 -2.16 7.43 -5.22
CA ALA A 20 -3.56 7.33 -5.64
C ALA A 20 -4.35 8.62 -5.36
N GLU A 21 -5.12 9.12 -6.32
CA GLU A 21 -5.85 10.37 -6.20
C GLU A 21 -7.22 10.16 -5.54
N VAL A 22 -7.22 9.94 -4.23
CA VAL A 22 -8.44 9.76 -3.42
C VAL A 22 -8.42 10.64 -2.17
N PRO A 23 -9.59 11.16 -1.74
CA PRO A 23 -9.68 11.96 -0.53
C PRO A 23 -9.57 11.08 0.72
N GLY A 24 -9.31 11.70 1.88
CA GLY A 24 -9.48 11.04 3.18
C GLY A 24 -8.37 10.05 3.56
N LYS A 25 -7.18 10.17 2.95
CA LYS A 25 -6.02 9.40 3.39
C LYS A 25 -5.68 9.71 4.86
N ARG A 26 -5.45 8.66 5.64
CA ARG A 26 -4.93 8.74 7.00
C ARG A 26 -3.47 9.15 6.94
N HIS A 27 -3.10 10.09 7.80
CA HIS A 27 -1.72 10.50 8.00
C HIS A 27 -1.34 10.33 9.46
N VAL A 28 -0.08 9.97 9.68
CA VAL A 28 0.52 9.89 11.00
C VAL A 28 1.60 10.96 11.13
N SER A 29 1.83 11.43 12.36
CA SER A 29 2.93 12.34 12.70
C SER A 29 3.77 11.68 13.78
N TYR A 30 5.07 11.54 13.54
CA TYR A 30 5.98 10.84 14.44
C TYR A 30 7.36 11.52 14.49
N GLY A 31 8.04 11.38 15.62
CA GLY A 31 9.39 11.88 15.82
C GLY A 31 10.42 10.77 15.61
N MET A 32 11.49 11.05 14.88
CA MET A 32 12.65 10.16 14.76
C MET A 32 13.94 10.91 15.05
N PRO A 33 14.91 10.29 15.75
CA PRO A 33 16.24 10.86 15.87
C PRO A 33 16.98 10.71 14.52
N VAL A 34 17.45 11.82 13.98
CA VAL A 34 18.28 11.89 12.77
C VAL A 34 19.64 12.49 13.09
N ILE A 35 20.65 12.20 12.27
CA ILE A 35 21.95 12.88 12.34
C ILE A 35 21.95 14.00 11.29
N LEU A 36 22.11 15.24 11.76
CA LEU A 36 22.30 16.41 10.91
C LEU A 36 23.58 17.12 11.36
N ASP A 37 24.50 17.33 10.43
CA ASP A 37 25.81 17.96 10.69
C ASP A 37 26.61 17.33 11.86
N GLY A 38 26.45 16.01 12.05
CA GLY A 38 27.14 15.25 13.10
C GLY A 38 26.43 15.26 14.46
N GLU A 39 25.31 15.96 14.61
CA GLU A 39 24.53 16.01 15.84
C GLU A 39 23.23 15.19 15.74
N ARG A 40 22.83 14.55 16.85
CA ARG A 40 21.56 13.82 16.93
C ARG A 40 20.42 14.77 17.28
N LEU A 41 19.51 14.97 16.33
CA LEU A 41 18.33 15.84 16.48
C LEU A 41 17.05 15.02 16.38
N TRP A 42 16.05 15.35 17.19
CA TRP A 42 14.70 14.81 17.02
C TRP A 42 13.98 15.62 15.94
N GLN A 43 13.58 14.95 14.87
CA GLN A 43 12.81 15.56 13.78
C GLN A 43 11.43 14.92 13.70
N THR A 44 10.40 15.76 13.54
CA THR A 44 9.04 15.31 13.28
C THR A 44 8.81 15.14 11.78
N PHE A 45 8.22 14.01 11.42
CA PHE A 45 7.81 13.66 10.06
C PHE A 45 6.29 13.47 10.03
N SER A 46 5.69 13.73 8.87
CA SER A 46 4.31 13.35 8.58
C SER A 46 4.30 12.54 7.28
N ASP A 47 3.59 11.42 7.30
CA ASP A 47 3.46 10.51 6.17
C ASP A 47 2.06 9.88 6.18
N ILE A 48 1.67 9.19 5.10
CA ILE A 48 0.49 8.33 5.11
C ILE A 48 0.64 7.22 6.16
N ASP A 49 -0.48 6.75 6.71
CA ASP A 49 -0.46 5.63 7.65
C ASP A 49 -0.17 4.30 6.92
N THR A 50 1.09 3.91 6.82
CA THR A 50 1.47 2.63 6.23
C THR A 50 1.40 1.45 7.21
N SER A 51 1.05 1.69 8.48
CA SER A 51 0.92 0.65 9.51
C SER A 51 -0.47 0.03 9.46
N GLU A 52 -1.49 0.86 9.65
CA GLU A 52 -2.89 0.44 9.65
C GLU A 52 -3.55 0.55 8.26
N GLY A 53 -2.83 1.13 7.29
CA GLY A 53 -3.30 1.41 5.94
C GLY A 53 -3.77 2.86 5.78
N ALA A 54 -3.45 3.45 4.63
CA ALA A 54 -3.70 4.87 4.37
C ALA A 54 -5.20 5.16 4.18
N LEU A 55 -6.03 4.14 3.98
CA LEU A 55 -7.46 4.25 3.71
C LEU A 55 -8.22 3.25 4.60
N PRO A 56 -9.53 3.45 4.80
CA PRO A 56 -10.35 2.54 5.60
C PRO A 56 -10.70 1.26 4.82
N TYR A 57 -9.69 0.44 4.50
CA TYR A 57 -9.85 -0.80 3.72
C TYR A 57 -10.84 -1.78 4.34
N GLU A 58 -10.99 -1.76 5.66
CA GLU A 58 -11.96 -2.58 6.39
C GLU A 58 -13.41 -2.36 5.91
N ARG A 59 -13.72 -1.18 5.33
CA ARG A 59 -15.04 -0.89 4.78
C ARG A 59 -15.34 -1.64 3.48
N VAL A 60 -14.30 -2.07 2.77
CA VAL A 60 -14.40 -2.75 1.46
C VAL A 60 -14.05 -4.24 1.60
N LEU A 61 -13.07 -4.56 2.44
CA LEU A 61 -12.46 -5.89 2.55
C LEU A 61 -12.77 -6.63 3.87
N GLY A 62 -13.42 -5.97 4.84
CA GLY A 62 -13.61 -6.55 6.16
C GLY A 62 -12.27 -6.80 6.87
N GLU A 63 -12.01 -8.05 7.25
CA GLU A 63 -10.77 -8.46 7.93
C GLU A 63 -9.66 -8.93 6.98
N GLU A 64 -9.90 -8.95 5.66
CA GLU A 64 -8.89 -9.38 4.69
C GLU A 64 -7.72 -8.37 4.61
N PRO A 65 -6.45 -8.82 4.68
CA PRO A 65 -5.30 -7.93 4.54
C PRO A 65 -5.26 -7.25 3.16
N TYR A 66 -5.34 -5.92 3.13
CA TYR A 66 -5.50 -5.16 1.89
C TYR A 66 -4.33 -5.31 0.91
N VAL A 67 -3.08 -5.38 1.41
CA VAL A 67 -1.89 -5.57 0.56
C VAL A 67 -1.98 -6.92 -0.16
N GLU A 68 -2.27 -7.99 0.57
CA GLU A 68 -2.42 -9.33 -0.01
C GLU A 68 -3.57 -9.37 -1.02
N HIS A 69 -4.72 -8.78 -0.71
CA HIS A 69 -5.87 -8.70 -1.61
C HIS A 69 -5.50 -8.03 -2.94
N ILE A 70 -4.90 -6.84 -2.88
CA ILE A 70 -4.52 -6.06 -4.06
C ILE A 70 -3.49 -6.83 -4.89
N VAL A 71 -2.46 -7.39 -4.26
CA VAL A 71 -1.40 -8.13 -4.96
C VAL A 71 -1.93 -9.42 -5.58
N ARG A 72 -2.82 -10.14 -4.88
CA ARG A 72 -3.50 -11.32 -5.41
C ARG A 72 -4.37 -10.97 -6.62
N SER A 73 -5.07 -9.84 -6.58
CA SER A 73 -5.86 -9.36 -7.72
C SER A 73 -4.97 -8.99 -8.92
N ALA A 74 -3.77 -8.45 -8.68
CA ALA A 74 -2.80 -8.14 -9.73
C ALA A 74 -2.26 -9.42 -10.38
N LEU A 75 -1.97 -10.47 -9.60
CA LEU A 75 -1.61 -11.79 -10.13
C LEU A 75 -2.73 -12.38 -10.99
N ALA A 76 -3.98 -12.31 -10.53
CA ALA A 76 -5.14 -12.78 -11.28
C ALA A 76 -5.36 -12.00 -12.60
N ALA A 77 -4.97 -10.74 -12.63
CA ALA A 77 -4.99 -9.89 -13.83
C ALA A 77 -3.77 -10.08 -14.75
N GLY A 78 -2.82 -10.96 -14.40
CA GLY A 78 -1.63 -11.23 -15.20
C GLY A 78 -0.49 -10.21 -15.05
N VAL A 79 -0.53 -9.36 -14.03
CA VAL A 79 0.47 -8.31 -13.74
C VAL A 79 1.73 -8.88 -13.03
N GLY A 80 1.75 -10.18 -12.78
CA GLY A 80 2.89 -10.90 -12.25
C GLY A 80 2.80 -12.40 -12.53
N ARG A 81 3.83 -13.12 -12.11
CA ARG A 81 3.92 -14.57 -12.21
C ARG A 81 4.37 -15.18 -10.89
N SER A 82 3.92 -16.40 -10.64
CA SER A 82 4.32 -17.21 -9.48
C SER A 82 5.01 -18.49 -9.93
N GLU A 83 6.17 -18.78 -9.38
CA GLU A 83 6.96 -19.98 -9.69
C GLU A 83 7.67 -20.49 -8.43
N PRO A 84 7.99 -21.78 -8.33
CA PRO A 84 8.83 -22.28 -7.24
C PRO A 84 10.28 -21.77 -7.37
N VAL A 85 10.87 -21.36 -6.24
CA VAL A 85 12.30 -21.04 -6.10
C VAL A 85 12.80 -21.69 -4.81
N GLY A 86 13.60 -22.76 -4.96
CA GLY A 86 13.90 -23.65 -3.85
C GLY A 86 12.63 -24.31 -3.31
N GLU A 87 12.49 -24.34 -1.98
CA GLU A 87 11.30 -24.89 -1.29
C GLU A 87 10.16 -23.86 -1.14
N GLY A 88 10.32 -22.63 -1.64
CA GLY A 88 9.35 -21.55 -1.51
C GLY A 88 8.68 -21.17 -2.83
N THR A 89 7.48 -20.60 -2.75
CA THR A 89 6.84 -19.92 -3.89
C THR A 89 7.40 -18.51 -4.01
N ALA A 90 7.90 -18.15 -5.19
CA ALA A 90 8.32 -16.81 -5.52
C ALA A 90 7.30 -16.11 -6.42
N TYR A 91 7.24 -14.79 -6.32
CA TYR A 91 6.42 -13.93 -7.15
C TYR A 91 7.28 -12.85 -7.80
N LEU A 92 7.12 -12.68 -9.12
CA LEU A 92 7.76 -11.61 -9.87
C LEU A 92 6.69 -10.70 -10.47
N PHE A 93 6.80 -9.41 -10.20
CA PHE A 93 5.91 -8.36 -10.68
C PHE A 93 6.71 -7.37 -11.51
N ASP A 94 6.09 -6.84 -12.58
CA ASP A 94 6.51 -5.55 -13.11
C ASP A 94 6.10 -4.46 -12.11
N ALA A 95 7.05 -3.65 -11.66
CA ALA A 95 6.81 -2.69 -10.59
C ALA A 95 5.80 -1.61 -11.02
N ARG A 96 5.88 -1.14 -12.27
CA ARG A 96 4.97 -0.12 -12.81
C ARG A 96 3.56 -0.70 -12.93
N GLY A 97 3.42 -1.86 -13.56
CA GLY A 97 2.14 -2.53 -13.73
C GLY A 97 1.45 -2.83 -12.41
N LEU A 98 2.21 -3.28 -11.39
CA LEU A 98 1.65 -3.51 -10.06
C LEU A 98 1.14 -2.22 -9.42
N VAL A 99 1.90 -1.12 -9.51
CA VAL A 99 1.47 0.19 -8.98
C VAL A 99 0.24 0.69 -9.73
N GLU A 100 0.21 0.63 -11.06
CA GLU A 100 -0.93 1.05 -11.88
C GLU A 100 -2.20 0.24 -11.53
N HIS A 101 -2.04 -1.08 -11.36
CA HIS A 101 -3.14 -1.95 -10.94
C HIS A 101 -3.65 -1.60 -9.53
N ALA A 102 -2.75 -1.39 -8.58
CA ALA A 102 -3.06 -1.04 -7.20
C ALA A 102 -3.73 0.34 -7.09
N VAL A 103 -3.16 1.36 -7.74
CA VAL A 103 -3.74 2.71 -7.81
C VAL A 103 -5.15 2.66 -8.40
N GLY A 104 -5.31 1.98 -9.54
CA GLY A 104 -6.63 1.85 -10.16
C GLY A 104 -7.62 1.12 -9.27
N TRP A 105 -7.20 0.11 -8.50
CA TRP A 105 -8.06 -0.54 -7.53
C TRP A 105 -8.45 0.41 -6.39
N ILE A 106 -7.49 1.15 -5.82
CA ILE A 106 -7.74 2.12 -4.75
C ILE A 106 -8.72 3.20 -5.22
N GLU A 107 -8.43 3.84 -6.36
CA GLU A 107 -9.26 4.90 -6.91
C GLU A 107 -10.68 4.42 -7.22
N ARG A 108 -10.86 3.22 -7.79
CA ARG A 108 -12.22 2.69 -8.04
C ARG A 108 -13.04 2.49 -6.76
N ASN A 109 -12.41 2.13 -5.65
CA ASN A 109 -13.11 1.81 -4.40
C ASN A 109 -13.25 3.01 -3.45
N PHE A 110 -12.43 4.04 -3.62
CA PHE A 110 -12.41 5.23 -2.75
C PHE A 110 -12.60 6.57 -3.50
N ALA A 111 -12.86 6.55 -4.81
CA ALA A 111 -13.26 7.73 -5.57
C ALA A 111 -14.68 8.16 -5.19
N SER A 112 -14.79 9.06 -4.21
CA SER A 112 -15.78 10.16 -4.18
C SER A 112 -15.74 10.90 -2.85
N GLY A 113 -15.41 12.18 -2.91
CA GLY A 113 -16.01 13.18 -2.03
C GLY A 113 -17.40 13.53 -2.57
N GLY A 114 -18.36 12.62 -2.43
CA GLY A 114 -19.77 12.98 -2.48
C GLY A 114 -20.09 13.64 -1.15
N SER A 115 -20.16 14.98 -1.12
CA SER A 115 -20.70 15.73 0.01
C SER A 115 -22.13 15.23 0.28
N THR A 116 -22.31 14.33 1.24
CA THR A 116 -23.60 14.26 1.94
C THR A 116 -23.65 15.45 2.87
N ASP A 117 -24.21 16.54 2.35
CA ASP A 117 -24.95 17.50 3.15
C ASP A 117 -25.86 16.70 4.09
N LEU A 118 -25.61 16.82 5.38
CA LEU A 118 -26.54 16.44 6.42
C LEU A 118 -26.74 17.70 7.25
N GLY A 119 -27.96 18.24 7.13
CA GLY A 119 -28.44 19.38 7.91
C GLY A 119 -28.77 19.04 9.35
#